data_AF-A0A7G9FIM6-F1
#
_entry.id   AF-A0A7G9FIM6-F1
#
_cell.length_a   1.000
_cell.length_b   1.000
_cell.length_c   1.000
_cell.angle_alpha   90.00
_cell.angle_beta   90.00
_cell.angle_gamma   90.00
#
_symmetry.space_group_name_H-M   'P 1'
#
loop_
_entity.id
_entity.type
_entity.pdbx_description
1 polymer ?
#
loop_
_entity_poly.entity_id
_entity_poly.type
_entity_poly.pdbx_seq_one_letter_code
_entity_poly.pdbx_strand_id
1 'polypeptide(L)'
;MVSFSLSGKDYGVDIMHVKEIAKAGQFTYVPNTLPFVLGVYNLRGDIIPIIDLRLFFNIPVPERTDKKNKLESLLILSVGEQTFGVVVDKIDKVLGVQKGKIQPPHPLFGDINIKYISGIVEADKRLYILLDIARIFNARVGEEEKDRTYTKQVFHAPDAAPQAQNAPARKNAADAMNARAAAAAKSSASEKDSAPDTSAQDLKFIIESLKTYRKFTVTPLNEQWVNARFDSWKEERGKGKSQLQNENDADLFLSLFWSPCTGAWWTKAFADSVYKALPDNTAKQICVWNPGCGKGMETYSLACILRKKYPEARLRIYAQDIDLLSVSNAPLMSVPDAVASDWYAPFLTKKANGEYTFTQDVKDSIMFEYHDCQHTNPLPGIDIIFARDVLSLLPQSGQEAVIADFDEKLKANGSIFVGENETLPVGSGFVEKTIGALKVYTKNK
;
A
#
# COMPACT_ATOMS: atom_id res chain seq x y z
N MET A 1 -11.29 11.31 -30.35
CA MET A 1 -10.94 10.00 -29.76
C MET A 1 -10.42 9.06 -30.83
N VAL A 2 -9.59 8.09 -30.46
CA VAL A 2 -9.25 6.93 -31.30
C VAL A 2 -10.09 5.76 -30.82
N SER A 3 -10.85 5.12 -31.72
CA SER A 3 -11.71 3.98 -31.38
C SER A 3 -11.05 2.65 -31.72
N PHE A 4 -11.27 1.64 -30.88
CA PHE A 4 -10.75 0.29 -31.04
C PHE A 4 -11.68 -0.71 -30.37
N SER A 5 -11.49 -2.01 -30.60
CA SER A 5 -12.27 -3.05 -29.94
C SER A 5 -11.45 -3.90 -28.97
N LEU A 6 -12.09 -4.32 -27.88
CA LEU A 6 -11.61 -5.35 -26.97
C LEU A 6 -12.73 -6.39 -26.76
N SER A 7 -12.46 -7.65 -27.09
CA SER A 7 -13.41 -8.76 -27.01
C SER A 7 -14.79 -8.44 -27.61
N GLY A 8 -14.78 -7.82 -28.80
CA GLY A 8 -15.99 -7.48 -29.54
C GLY A 8 -16.77 -6.25 -29.03
N LYS A 9 -16.31 -5.58 -27.97
CA LYS A 9 -16.87 -4.31 -27.48
C LYS A 9 -16.07 -3.12 -27.97
N ASP A 10 -16.75 -1.99 -28.15
CA ASP A 10 -16.17 -0.76 -28.69
C ASP A 10 -15.70 0.19 -27.59
N TYR A 11 -14.43 0.57 -27.68
CA TYR A 11 -13.75 1.47 -26.76
C TYR A 11 -13.21 2.68 -27.49
N GLY A 12 -12.97 3.74 -26.73
CA GLY A 12 -12.32 4.95 -27.19
C GLY A 12 -11.31 5.46 -26.18
N VAL A 13 -10.23 6.04 -26.68
CA VAL A 13 -9.28 6.81 -25.87
C VAL A 13 -9.15 8.21 -26.43
N ASP A 14 -8.83 9.18 -25.57
CA ASP A 14 -8.53 10.52 -26.06
C ASP A 14 -7.34 10.45 -27.02
N ILE A 15 -7.50 11.07 -28.19
CA ILE A 15 -6.46 11.12 -29.20
C ILE A 15 -5.23 11.87 -28.67
N MET A 16 -5.41 12.77 -27.70
CA MET A 16 -4.31 13.49 -27.07
C MET A 16 -3.34 12.57 -26.32
N HIS A 17 -3.78 11.37 -25.93
CA HIS A 17 -2.91 10.37 -25.33
C HIS A 17 -2.27 9.43 -26.36
N VAL A 18 -2.66 9.46 -27.63
CA VAL A 18 -2.16 8.53 -28.65
C VAL A 18 -0.95 9.12 -29.37
N LYS A 19 0.22 8.52 -29.15
CA LYS A 19 1.48 8.92 -29.80
C LYS A 19 1.65 8.25 -31.16
N GLU A 20 1.34 6.95 -31.25
CA GLU A 20 1.56 6.15 -32.46
C GLU A 20 0.61 4.95 -32.50
N ILE A 21 0.31 4.47 -33.72
CA ILE A 21 -0.40 3.22 -33.97
C ILE A 21 0.54 2.28 -34.73
N ALA A 22 0.80 1.12 -34.16
CA ALA A 22 1.67 0.09 -34.73
C ALA A 22 0.94 -1.27 -34.81
N LYS A 23 1.51 -2.22 -35.56
CA LYS A 23 1.02 -3.61 -35.53
C LYS A 23 1.64 -4.34 -34.35
N ALA A 24 0.85 -5.08 -33.59
CA ALA A 24 1.40 -5.96 -32.56
C ALA A 24 2.07 -7.16 -33.25
N GLY A 25 3.31 -7.48 -32.87
CA GLY A 25 4.02 -8.60 -33.48
C GLY A 25 5.53 -8.65 -33.30
N GLN A 26 6.15 -7.61 -32.74
CA GLN A 26 7.61 -7.57 -32.52
C GLN A 26 7.97 -6.90 -31.18
N PHE A 27 7.38 -7.36 -30.09
CA PHE A 27 7.84 -7.01 -28.75
C PHE A 27 8.52 -8.20 -28.09
N THR A 28 9.48 -7.93 -27.22
CA THR A 28 10.24 -8.96 -26.50
C THR A 28 9.43 -9.37 -25.28
N TYR A 29 8.99 -10.63 -25.25
CA TYR A 29 8.32 -11.19 -24.07
C TYR A 29 9.25 -11.17 -22.87
N VAL A 30 8.72 -10.73 -21.73
CA VAL A 30 9.46 -10.72 -20.46
C VAL A 30 8.84 -11.79 -19.56
N PRO A 31 9.61 -12.78 -19.08
CA PRO A 31 9.10 -13.81 -18.16
C PRO A 31 8.85 -13.22 -16.77
N ASN A 32 7.99 -13.88 -15.98
CA ASN A 32 7.65 -13.51 -14.59
C ASN A 32 6.98 -12.12 -14.44
N THR A 33 6.28 -11.64 -15.47
CA THR A 33 5.44 -10.44 -15.41
C THR A 33 3.99 -10.80 -15.09
N LEU A 34 3.15 -9.82 -14.70
CA LEU A 34 1.72 -10.07 -14.59
C LEU A 34 1.12 -10.49 -15.93
N PRO A 35 0.03 -11.29 -15.93
CA PRO A 35 -0.55 -11.83 -17.17
C PRO A 35 -0.84 -10.75 -18.22
N PHE A 36 -1.21 -9.55 -17.80
CA PHE A 36 -1.49 -8.44 -18.70
C PHE A 36 -0.26 -7.69 -19.21
N VAL A 37 0.92 -7.85 -18.62
CA VAL A 37 2.17 -7.29 -19.14
C VAL A 37 2.83 -8.34 -20.01
N LEU A 38 2.78 -8.11 -21.31
CA LEU A 38 3.25 -9.09 -22.30
C LEU A 38 4.76 -9.03 -22.50
N GLY A 39 5.37 -7.87 -22.25
CA GLY A 39 6.80 -7.68 -22.45
C GLY A 39 7.18 -6.22 -22.68
N VAL A 40 8.26 -6.00 -23.44
CA VAL A 40 8.78 -4.66 -23.75
C VAL A 40 8.98 -4.46 -25.25
N TYR A 41 8.84 -3.22 -25.71
CA TYR A 41 9.03 -2.81 -27.09
C TYR A 41 10.01 -1.65 -27.17
N ASN A 42 10.93 -1.69 -28.13
CA ASN A 42 11.87 -0.59 -28.37
C ASN A 42 11.25 0.41 -29.33
N LEU A 43 10.79 1.55 -28.80
CA LEU A 43 10.28 2.66 -29.57
C LEU A 43 11.38 3.72 -29.72
N ARG A 44 12.13 3.65 -30.84
CA ARG A 44 13.17 4.64 -31.22
C ARG A 44 14.26 4.86 -30.15
N GLY A 45 14.65 3.80 -29.43
CA GLY A 45 15.64 3.85 -28.35
C GLY A 45 15.02 3.79 -26.96
N ASP A 46 13.73 4.11 -26.82
CA ASP A 46 13.02 4.05 -25.55
C ASP A 46 12.38 2.68 -25.37
N ILE A 47 12.70 2.00 -24.27
CA ILE A 47 12.07 0.72 -23.93
C ILE A 47 10.75 1.01 -23.22
N ILE A 48 9.65 0.64 -23.84
CA ILE A 48 8.30 0.84 -23.31
C ILE A 48 7.63 -0.50 -22.96
N PRO A 49 6.86 -0.57 -21.87
CA PRO A 49 6.11 -1.77 -21.50
C PRO A 49 4.94 -2.00 -22.46
N ILE A 50 4.66 -3.27 -22.76
CA ILE A 50 3.53 -3.71 -23.58
C ILE A 50 2.47 -4.38 -22.70
N ILE A 51 1.25 -3.84 -22.75
CA ILE A 51 0.14 -4.18 -21.87
C ILE A 51 -1.05 -4.67 -22.70
N ASP A 52 -1.65 -5.79 -22.33
CA ASP A 52 -2.92 -6.28 -22.88
C ASP A 52 -4.09 -5.78 -22.03
N LEU A 53 -4.86 -4.82 -22.55
CA LEU A 53 -5.99 -4.27 -21.81
C LEU A 53 -7.09 -5.30 -21.53
N ARG A 54 -7.21 -6.36 -22.35
CA ARG A 54 -8.18 -7.42 -22.08
C ARG A 54 -7.83 -8.14 -20.78
N LEU A 55 -6.57 -8.54 -20.65
CA LEU A 55 -6.07 -9.17 -19.43
C LEU A 55 -6.08 -8.21 -18.24
N PHE A 56 -5.79 -6.93 -18.46
CA PHE A 56 -5.87 -5.90 -17.41
C PHE A 56 -7.31 -5.72 -16.87
N PHE A 57 -8.30 -5.80 -17.75
CA PHE A 57 -9.72 -5.77 -17.40
C PHE A 57 -10.30 -7.13 -17.03
N ASN A 58 -9.46 -8.15 -16.87
CA ASN A 58 -9.89 -9.52 -16.55
C ASN A 58 -10.88 -10.12 -17.57
N ILE A 59 -10.82 -9.65 -18.82
CA ILE A 59 -11.59 -10.15 -19.95
C ILE A 59 -10.89 -11.42 -20.46
N PRO A 60 -11.61 -12.56 -20.59
CA PRO A 60 -11.02 -13.78 -21.12
C PRO A 60 -10.43 -13.57 -22.51
N VAL A 61 -9.15 -13.91 -22.68
CA VAL A 61 -8.45 -13.90 -23.96
C VAL A 61 -8.15 -15.35 -24.34
N PRO A 62 -8.47 -15.80 -25.57
CA PRO A 62 -8.05 -17.11 -26.04
C PRO A 62 -6.53 -17.26 -25.95
N GLU A 63 -6.04 -18.45 -25.61
CA GLU A 63 -4.60 -18.71 -25.61
C GLU A 63 -4.00 -18.34 -26.97
N ARG A 64 -2.87 -17.63 -26.93
CA ARG A 64 -2.14 -17.18 -28.12
C ARG A 64 -1.32 -18.35 -28.67
N THR A 65 -2.01 -19.40 -29.10
CA THR A 65 -1.42 -20.68 -29.52
C THR A 65 -0.70 -20.61 -30.87
N ASP A 66 -1.03 -19.64 -31.72
CA ASP A 66 -0.40 -19.48 -33.04
C ASP A 66 0.35 -18.15 -33.18
N LYS A 67 1.67 -18.23 -33.43
CA LYS A 67 2.55 -17.09 -33.77
C LYS A 67 2.23 -16.41 -35.11
N LYS A 68 1.17 -16.85 -35.80
CA LYS A 68 0.73 -16.31 -37.09
C LYS A 68 -0.80 -16.20 -37.09
N ASN A 69 -1.31 -14.99 -37.33
CA ASN A 69 -2.70 -14.67 -37.71
C ASN A 69 -3.79 -14.48 -36.64
N LYS A 70 -3.53 -13.65 -35.61
CA LYS A 70 -4.48 -12.58 -35.28
C LYS A 70 -3.73 -11.26 -35.30
N LEU A 71 -4.11 -10.35 -36.20
CA LEU A 71 -3.49 -9.03 -36.35
C LEU A 71 -3.94 -8.14 -35.19
N GLU A 72 -3.42 -8.40 -34.00
CA GLU A 72 -3.59 -7.50 -32.86
C GLU A 72 -2.93 -6.14 -33.21
N SER A 73 -3.55 -5.06 -32.76
CA SER A 73 -3.04 -3.70 -32.98
C SER A 73 -2.38 -3.18 -31.71
N LEU A 74 -1.35 -2.37 -31.86
CA LEU A 74 -0.61 -1.76 -30.75
C LEU A 74 -0.85 -0.25 -30.76
N LEU A 75 -1.47 0.26 -29.68
CA LEU A 75 -1.60 1.68 -29.41
C LEU A 75 -0.44 2.14 -28.53
N ILE A 76 0.36 3.08 -29.00
CA ILE A 76 1.36 3.74 -28.16
C ILE A 76 0.71 4.93 -27.48
N LEU A 77 0.57 4.85 -26.17
CA LEU A 77 -0.08 5.85 -25.34
C LEU A 77 0.95 6.64 -24.52
N SER A 78 0.70 7.93 -24.33
CA SER A 78 1.52 8.84 -23.51
C SER A 78 0.68 9.42 -22.37
N VAL A 79 1.20 9.33 -21.15
CA VAL A 79 0.59 9.90 -19.94
C VAL A 79 1.70 10.60 -19.15
N GLY A 80 1.65 11.94 -19.13
CA GLY A 80 2.78 12.72 -18.64
C GLY A 80 4.05 12.38 -19.42
N GLU A 81 5.11 12.01 -18.70
CA GLU A 81 6.40 11.61 -19.28
C GLU A 81 6.49 10.10 -19.60
N GLN A 82 5.50 9.31 -19.21
CA GLN A 82 5.52 7.86 -19.40
C GLN A 82 4.86 7.47 -20.74
N THR A 83 5.47 6.49 -21.42
CA THR A 83 4.95 5.91 -22.67
C THR A 83 4.68 4.43 -22.49
N PHE A 84 3.51 3.97 -22.94
CA PHE A 84 3.06 2.59 -22.82
C PHE A 84 2.61 2.06 -24.19
N GLY A 85 2.85 0.80 -24.47
CA GLY A 85 2.23 0.11 -25.60
C GLY A 85 1.03 -0.70 -25.11
N VAL A 86 -0.10 -0.57 -25.79
CA VAL A 86 -1.36 -1.23 -25.44
C VAL A 86 -1.84 -2.10 -26.59
N VAL A 87 -1.98 -3.39 -26.33
CA VAL A 87 -2.51 -4.37 -27.26
C VAL A 87 -4.03 -4.34 -27.24
N VAL A 88 -4.62 -4.20 -28.42
CA VAL A 88 -6.07 -4.20 -28.67
C VAL A 88 -6.39 -5.12 -29.85
N ASP A 89 -7.66 -5.51 -30.01
CA ASP A 89 -8.02 -6.44 -31.10
C ASP A 89 -7.84 -5.79 -32.47
N LYS A 90 -8.45 -4.62 -32.66
CA LYS A 90 -8.32 -3.78 -33.87
C LYS A 90 -8.52 -2.32 -33.51
N ILE A 91 -7.83 -1.45 -34.23
CA ILE A 91 -8.11 -0.02 -34.22
C ILE A 91 -9.06 0.28 -35.37
N ASP A 92 -10.19 0.90 -35.06
CA ASP A 92 -11.26 1.15 -36.03
C ASP A 92 -11.04 2.46 -36.80
N LYS A 93 -11.10 3.61 -36.12
CA LYS A 93 -11.00 4.95 -36.75
C LYS A 93 -10.81 6.05 -35.71
N VAL A 94 -10.56 7.27 -36.19
CA VAL A 94 -10.61 8.48 -35.38
C VAL A 94 -12.01 9.08 -35.44
N LEU A 95 -12.60 9.35 -34.29
CA LEU A 95 -13.94 9.93 -34.17
C LEU A 95 -13.89 11.27 -33.43
N GLY A 96 -14.55 12.28 -34.01
CA GLY A 96 -14.80 13.56 -33.37
C GLY A 96 -16.02 13.46 -32.45
N VAL A 97 -15.84 13.76 -31.17
CA VAL A 97 -16.89 13.70 -30.16
C VAL A 97 -16.99 15.04 -29.43
N GLN A 98 -18.19 15.59 -29.34
CA GLN A 98 -18.44 16.78 -28.53
C GLN A 98 -18.54 16.37 -27.05
N LYS A 99 -17.82 17.07 -26.16
CA LYS A 99 -17.80 16.77 -24.72
C LYS A 99 -19.20 16.70 -24.10
N GLY A 100 -20.13 17.56 -24.52
CA GLY A 100 -21.52 17.56 -24.02
C GLY A 100 -22.36 16.34 -24.41
N LYS A 101 -21.89 15.50 -25.35
CA LYS A 101 -22.55 14.21 -25.71
C LYS A 101 -22.00 13.03 -24.93
N ILE A 102 -20.95 13.23 -24.13
CA ILE A 102 -20.38 12.20 -23.28
C ILE A 102 -21.28 12.07 -22.05
N GLN A 103 -21.89 10.92 -21.89
CA GLN A 103 -22.69 10.58 -20.73
C GLN A 103 -21.79 10.01 -19.63
N PRO A 104 -22.14 10.20 -18.35
CA PRO A 104 -21.39 9.59 -17.26
C PRO A 104 -21.41 8.06 -17.38
N PRO A 105 -20.37 7.37 -16.88
CA PRO A 105 -20.34 5.91 -16.86
C PRO A 105 -21.57 5.33 -16.14
N HIS A 106 -22.22 4.32 -16.73
CA HIS A 106 -23.35 3.63 -16.11
C HIS A 106 -22.88 2.33 -15.41
N PRO A 107 -23.43 1.92 -14.25
CA PRO A 107 -23.07 0.67 -13.57
C PRO A 107 -23.26 -0.63 -14.39
N LEU A 108 -23.90 -0.57 -15.57
CA LEU A 108 -24.14 -1.73 -16.44
C LEU A 108 -22.88 -2.20 -17.16
N PHE A 109 -21.79 -1.43 -17.17
CA PHE A 109 -20.52 -1.78 -17.82
C PHE A 109 -19.58 -2.58 -16.90
N GLY A 110 -20.16 -3.52 -16.12
CA GLY A 110 -19.52 -4.23 -15.00
C GLY A 110 -18.30 -5.11 -15.31
N ASP A 111 -17.98 -5.34 -16.59
CA ASP A 111 -16.77 -6.08 -16.99
C ASP A 111 -15.49 -5.24 -16.83
N ILE A 112 -15.62 -3.93 -16.66
CA ILE A 112 -14.51 -3.01 -16.40
C ILE A 112 -14.86 -2.18 -15.18
N ASN A 113 -13.88 -1.98 -14.30
CA ASN A 113 -14.09 -1.12 -13.14
C ASN A 113 -14.42 0.32 -13.62
N ILE A 114 -15.58 0.82 -13.22
CA ILE A 114 -16.14 2.12 -13.61
C ILE A 114 -15.16 3.29 -13.40
N LYS A 115 -14.22 3.15 -12.46
CA LYS A 115 -13.17 4.15 -12.19
C LYS A 115 -12.24 4.42 -13.37
N TYR A 116 -12.08 3.44 -14.27
CA TYR A 116 -11.26 3.52 -15.48
C TYR A 116 -12.04 4.04 -16.70
N ILE A 117 -13.32 4.35 -16.54
CA ILE A 117 -14.18 4.85 -17.59
C ILE A 117 -14.39 6.35 -17.36
N SER A 118 -14.01 7.16 -18.34
CA SER A 118 -14.26 8.61 -18.32
C SER A 118 -15.70 8.95 -18.70
N GLY A 119 -16.35 8.11 -19.50
CA GLY A 119 -17.74 8.25 -19.89
C GLY A 119 -18.12 7.30 -21.02
N ILE A 120 -19.32 7.48 -21.55
CA ILE A 120 -19.85 6.72 -22.68
C ILE A 120 -20.34 7.71 -23.73
N VAL A 121 -20.13 7.38 -24.99
CA VAL A 121 -20.63 8.20 -26.10
C VAL A 121 -21.26 7.33 -27.16
N GLU A 122 -22.42 7.74 -27.65
CA GLU A 122 -22.98 7.19 -28.88
C GLU A 122 -22.48 8.01 -30.09
N ALA A 123 -21.82 7.34 -31.03
CA ALA A 123 -21.36 7.90 -32.28
C ALA A 123 -21.60 6.90 -33.43
N ASP A 124 -22.04 7.36 -34.59
CA ASP A 124 -22.35 6.49 -35.74
C ASP A 124 -23.29 5.31 -35.41
N LYS A 125 -24.27 5.52 -34.53
CA LYS A 125 -25.20 4.47 -34.02
C LYS A 125 -24.49 3.31 -33.30
N ARG A 126 -23.26 3.52 -32.84
CA ARG A 126 -22.49 2.60 -32.00
C ARG A 126 -22.18 3.26 -30.68
N LEU A 127 -22.17 2.45 -29.62
CA LEU A 127 -21.86 2.90 -28.27
C LEU A 127 -20.38 2.65 -27.99
N TYR A 128 -19.64 3.69 -27.59
CA TYR A 128 -18.23 3.61 -27.25
C TYR A 128 -18.02 3.88 -25.76
N ILE A 129 -17.26 3.01 -25.10
CA ILE A 129 -16.80 3.20 -23.72
C ILE A 129 -15.49 4.00 -23.76
N LEU A 130 -15.48 5.20 -23.18
CA LEU A 130 -14.30 6.06 -23.15
C LEU A 130 -13.41 5.71 -21.97
N LEU A 131 -12.22 5.20 -22.23
CA LEU A 131 -11.24 4.87 -21.19
C LEU A 131 -10.50 6.11 -20.72
N ASP A 132 -10.36 6.22 -19.40
CA ASP A 132 -9.51 7.21 -18.76
C ASP A 132 -8.09 6.67 -18.66
N ILE A 133 -7.30 6.91 -19.72
CA ILE A 133 -5.92 6.45 -19.83
C ILE A 133 -5.03 7.04 -18.73
N ALA A 134 -5.32 8.28 -18.30
CA ALA A 134 -4.63 8.86 -17.16
C ALA A 134 -4.94 8.06 -15.89
N ARG A 135 -6.17 7.71 -15.56
CA ARG A 135 -6.45 6.87 -14.38
C ARG A 135 -5.96 5.44 -14.50
N ILE A 136 -5.87 4.90 -15.71
CA ILE A 136 -5.36 3.55 -15.95
C ILE A 136 -3.84 3.48 -15.73
N PHE A 137 -3.08 4.51 -16.14
CA PHE A 137 -1.61 4.47 -16.13
C PHE A 137 -0.92 5.50 -15.21
N ASN A 138 -1.61 6.57 -14.82
CA ASN A 138 -1.12 7.59 -13.90
C ASN A 138 -1.42 7.15 -12.46
N ALA A 139 -0.52 6.34 -11.90
CA ALA A 139 -0.31 6.33 -10.46
C ALA A 139 0.79 7.36 -10.13
N ARG A 140 0.47 8.67 -10.19
CA ARG A 140 1.19 9.70 -9.43
C ARG A 140 0.46 9.80 -8.09
N VAL A 141 1.03 9.44 -6.94
CA VAL A 141 2.13 10.15 -6.25
C VAL A 141 1.78 11.63 -6.17
N GLY A 142 1.19 12.04 -5.05
CA GLY A 142 0.91 13.44 -4.75
C GLY A 142 2.19 14.26 -4.83
N GLU A 143 2.26 15.15 -5.80
CA GLU A 143 3.19 16.26 -5.81
C GLU A 143 2.49 17.44 -5.16
N GLU A 144 2.62 17.59 -3.84
CA GLU A 144 2.41 18.86 -3.13
C GLU A 144 2.94 18.81 -1.68
N GLU A 145 4.25 18.60 -1.49
CA GLU A 145 4.91 19.01 -0.23
C GLU A 145 6.33 19.54 -0.53
N LYS A 146 6.40 20.82 -0.88
CA LYS A 146 7.57 21.64 -0.55
C LYS A 146 7.17 22.57 0.58
N ASP A 147 7.99 22.51 1.63
CA ASP A 147 8.04 23.40 2.78
C ASP A 147 6.93 23.26 3.83
N ARG A 148 7.21 22.47 4.88
CA ARG A 148 6.80 22.72 6.27
C ARG A 148 7.57 21.80 7.23
N THR A 149 8.56 22.38 7.90
CA THR A 149 9.26 21.77 9.03
C THR A 149 8.30 21.68 10.21
N TYR A 150 7.88 20.48 10.59
CA TYR A 150 7.23 20.22 11.88
C TYR A 150 8.25 19.60 12.84
N THR A 151 8.66 20.36 13.85
CA THR A 151 9.43 19.84 14.98
C THR A 151 8.54 18.94 15.85
N LYS A 152 8.83 17.63 15.86
CA LYS A 152 8.25 16.64 16.77
C LYS A 152 8.64 17.02 18.22
N GLN A 153 7.70 17.56 19.00
CA GLN A 153 7.82 17.58 20.46
C GLN A 153 7.36 16.22 20.99
N VAL A 154 8.28 15.53 21.67
CA VAL A 154 8.04 14.22 22.28
C VAL A 154 7.24 14.43 23.56
N PHE A 155 6.02 13.91 23.61
CA PHE A 155 5.27 13.78 24.85
C PHE A 155 5.43 12.35 25.38
N HIS A 156 5.95 12.20 26.60
CA HIS A 156 5.96 10.93 27.31
C HIS A 156 4.58 10.69 27.94
N ALA A 157 3.98 9.52 27.68
CA ALA A 157 2.84 9.03 28.44
C ALA A 157 3.28 8.71 29.88
N PRO A 158 2.47 8.99 30.91
CA PRO A 158 2.82 8.64 32.28
C PRO A 158 2.79 7.13 32.50
N ASP A 159 3.82 6.62 33.19
CA ASP A 159 4.04 5.22 33.54
C ASP A 159 2.84 4.58 34.28
N ALA A 160 2.46 3.38 33.85
CA ALA A 160 1.58 2.51 34.60
C ALA A 160 2.29 2.00 35.87
N ALA A 161 1.67 2.26 37.03
CA ALA A 161 2.17 1.84 38.33
C ALA A 161 2.22 0.30 38.50
N PRO A 162 3.08 -0.23 39.40
CA PRO A 162 3.54 -1.61 39.38
C PRO A 162 2.55 -2.61 39.98
N GLN A 163 2.55 -3.82 39.41
CA GLN A 163 1.85 -5.01 39.90
C GLN A 163 2.40 -5.49 41.25
N ALA A 164 1.50 -5.76 42.19
CA ALA A 164 1.78 -6.42 43.46
C ALA A 164 1.53 -7.94 43.37
N GLN A 165 2.40 -8.76 43.96
CA GLN A 165 2.12 -10.17 44.25
C GLN A 165 2.58 -10.58 45.66
N ASN A 166 1.63 -11.25 46.36
CA ASN A 166 1.73 -12.29 47.40
C ASN A 166 2.28 -11.88 48.79
N ALA A 167 1.77 -12.29 49.97
CA ALA A 167 0.62 -13.03 50.54
C ALA A 167 0.80 -12.96 52.10
N PRO A 168 0.08 -13.66 53.03
CA PRO A 168 -1.23 -14.34 53.02
C PRO A 168 -2.14 -14.02 54.25
N ALA A 169 -3.34 -14.65 54.27
CA ALA A 169 -4.02 -15.31 55.40
C ALA A 169 -5.28 -14.70 56.07
N ARG A 170 -6.36 -15.51 55.95
CA ARG A 170 -7.42 -15.88 56.92
C ARG A 170 -8.74 -15.08 57.02
N LYS A 171 -9.77 -15.76 56.49
CA LYS A 171 -10.99 -16.32 57.15
C LYS A 171 -12.30 -15.52 57.19
N ASN A 172 -13.35 -16.32 56.91
CA ASN A 172 -14.79 -16.23 57.24
C ASN A 172 -15.65 -15.39 56.27
N ALA A 173 -16.53 -16.03 55.46
CA ALA A 173 -17.89 -16.51 55.78
C ALA A 173 -18.88 -15.35 55.97
N ALA A 174 -20.11 -15.32 55.47
CA ALA A 174 -20.91 -16.15 54.58
C ALA A 174 -22.13 -15.27 54.20
N ASP A 175 -22.65 -15.50 52.99
CA ASP A 175 -24.06 -15.46 52.58
C ASP A 175 -24.99 -14.25 52.80
N ALA A 176 -25.62 -13.91 51.67
CA ALA A 176 -27.04 -13.60 51.48
C ALA A 176 -27.55 -12.21 51.93
N MET A 177 -28.55 -11.56 51.34
CA MET A 177 -29.36 -11.64 50.10
C MET A 177 -30.48 -10.58 50.33
N ASN A 178 -31.01 -9.96 49.27
CA ASN A 178 -32.26 -9.15 49.25
C ASN A 178 -32.23 -7.80 50.01
N ALA A 179 -33.03 -6.76 49.73
CA ALA A 179 -34.02 -6.38 48.71
C ALA A 179 -34.17 -4.84 48.84
N ARG A 180 -34.25 -4.07 47.75
CA ARG A 180 -35.47 -3.48 47.13
C ARG A 180 -36.31 -2.53 48.03
N ALA A 181 -36.70 -1.40 47.42
CA ALA A 181 -37.75 -0.42 47.75
C ALA A 181 -37.34 0.72 48.71
N ALA A 182 -37.25 1.99 48.30
CA ALA A 182 -38.24 2.92 47.72
C ALA A 182 -38.73 3.93 48.78
N ALA A 183 -38.48 5.21 48.54
CA ALA A 183 -39.27 6.40 48.94
C ALA A 183 -38.38 7.63 48.66
N ALA A 184 -38.43 8.23 47.47
CA ALA A 184 -39.43 9.22 47.08
C ALA A 184 -39.56 10.38 48.09
N ALA A 185 -38.94 11.51 47.71
CA ALA A 185 -39.44 12.89 47.82
C ALA A 185 -38.53 13.84 48.62
N LYS A 186 -37.69 14.59 47.88
CA LYS A 186 -37.73 16.06 47.88
C LYS A 186 -36.83 16.65 46.78
N SER A 187 -37.48 17.49 45.96
CA SER A 187 -36.97 18.70 45.29
C SER A 187 -35.85 18.60 44.24
N SER A 188 -36.27 18.56 42.98
CA SER A 188 -36.01 19.58 41.95
C SER A 188 -34.67 20.34 41.98
N ALA A 189 -33.76 20.01 41.07
CA ALA A 189 -33.10 20.93 40.13
C ALA A 189 -32.03 20.20 39.31
N SER A 190 -31.93 20.55 38.03
CA SER A 190 -30.98 20.09 36.99
C SER A 190 -31.25 18.74 36.33
N GLU A 191 -32.30 18.69 35.51
CA GLU A 191 -32.21 18.00 34.23
C GLU A 191 -31.08 18.67 33.43
N LYS A 192 -29.93 18.00 33.33
CA LYS A 192 -28.99 18.24 32.25
C LYS A 192 -29.45 17.39 31.08
N ASP A 193 -29.82 18.07 29.99
CA ASP A 193 -29.96 17.51 28.65
C ASP A 193 -28.89 16.45 28.38
N SER A 194 -29.31 15.21 28.21
CA SER A 194 -28.49 14.19 27.56
C SER A 194 -28.60 14.43 26.05
N ALA A 195 -27.78 15.36 25.55
CA ALA A 195 -27.48 15.41 24.13
C ALA A 195 -26.96 14.03 23.68
N PRO A 196 -27.37 13.50 22.51
CA PRO A 196 -26.81 12.26 21.99
C PRO A 196 -25.29 12.40 21.93
N ASP A 197 -24.56 11.34 22.29
CA ASP A 197 -23.10 11.30 22.41
C ASP A 197 -22.41 11.73 21.11
N THR A 198 -22.27 13.04 20.95
CA THR A 198 -21.85 13.69 19.70
C THR A 198 -20.41 13.32 19.39
N SER A 199 -19.60 13.04 20.41
CA SER A 199 -18.21 12.62 20.25
C SER A 199 -18.09 11.20 19.68
N ALA A 200 -18.96 10.26 20.08
CA ALA A 200 -18.96 8.92 19.52
C ALA A 200 -19.43 8.90 18.05
N GLN A 201 -20.41 9.73 17.71
CA GLN A 201 -20.87 9.89 16.32
C GLN A 201 -19.81 10.54 15.42
N ASP A 202 -19.12 11.56 15.93
CA ASP A 202 -18.03 12.23 15.21
C ASP A 202 -16.86 11.28 14.94
N LEU A 203 -16.46 10.47 15.93
CA LEU A 203 -15.41 9.47 15.76
C LEU A 203 -15.78 8.45 14.69
N LYS A 204 -17.02 7.95 14.70
CA LYS A 204 -17.51 7.01 13.69
C LYS A 204 -17.42 7.59 12.28
N PHE A 205 -17.78 8.87 12.10
CA PHE A 205 -17.66 9.55 10.81
C PHE A 205 -16.20 9.66 10.34
N ILE A 206 -15.27 9.96 11.26
CA ILE A 206 -13.83 9.97 10.94
C ILE A 206 -13.38 8.58 10.52
N ILE A 207 -13.75 7.53 11.24
CA ILE A 207 -13.39 6.14 10.89
C ILE A 207 -13.87 5.79 9.48
N GLU A 208 -15.13 6.11 9.14
CA GLU A 208 -15.69 5.88 7.81
C GLU A 208 -14.98 6.71 6.73
N SER A 209 -14.61 7.95 7.05
CA SER A 209 -13.88 8.85 6.14
C SER A 209 -12.45 8.37 5.88
N LEU A 210 -11.72 7.93 6.91
CA LEU A 210 -10.37 7.37 6.79
C LEU A 210 -10.37 6.11 5.90
N LYS A 211 -11.37 5.24 6.08
CA LYS A 211 -11.56 4.07 5.22
C LYS A 211 -11.86 4.47 3.78
N THR A 212 -12.67 5.50 3.56
CA THR A 212 -13.06 5.96 2.23
C THR A 212 -11.90 6.62 1.48
N TYR A 213 -11.21 7.56 2.13
CA TYR A 213 -10.17 8.38 1.49
C TYR A 213 -8.80 7.70 1.43
N ARG A 214 -8.47 6.83 2.39
CA ARG A 214 -7.13 6.25 2.53
C ARG A 214 -7.11 4.75 2.68
N LYS A 215 -8.26 4.07 2.58
CA LYS A 215 -8.40 2.63 2.85
C LYS A 215 -7.91 2.23 4.25
N PHE A 216 -7.78 3.20 5.15
CA PHE A 216 -7.30 2.99 6.50
C PHE A 216 -8.43 2.39 7.34
N THR A 217 -8.21 1.19 7.87
CA THR A 217 -9.20 0.47 8.65
C THR A 217 -8.84 0.55 10.13
N VAL A 218 -9.78 1.08 10.91
CA VAL A 218 -9.65 1.15 12.37
C VAL A 218 -10.05 -0.18 12.98
N THR A 219 -9.13 -0.77 13.73
CA THR A 219 -9.20 -2.13 14.30
C THR A 219 -8.44 -2.17 15.63
N PRO A 220 -8.48 -3.25 16.42
CA PRO A 220 -7.66 -3.38 17.62
C PRO A 220 -6.16 -3.13 17.41
N LEU A 221 -5.68 -3.24 16.17
CA LEU A 221 -4.29 -3.00 15.80
C LEU A 221 -3.87 -1.52 15.91
N ASN A 222 -4.78 -0.57 15.72
CA ASN A 222 -4.48 0.87 15.69
C ASN A 222 -5.52 1.74 16.42
N GLU A 223 -6.60 1.17 16.96
CA GLU A 223 -7.70 1.91 17.59
C GLU A 223 -7.25 2.83 18.72
N GLN A 224 -6.28 2.37 19.54
CA GLN A 224 -5.76 3.15 20.66
C GLN A 224 -5.12 4.45 20.16
N TRP A 225 -4.36 4.37 19.06
CA TRP A 225 -3.75 5.54 18.45
C TRP A 225 -4.81 6.46 17.83
N VAL A 226 -5.78 5.90 17.10
CA VAL A 226 -6.84 6.69 16.45
C VAL A 226 -7.67 7.46 17.46
N ASN A 227 -8.03 6.84 18.58
CA ASN A 227 -8.76 7.48 19.66
C ASN A 227 -7.96 8.66 20.25
N ALA A 228 -6.68 8.45 20.55
CA ALA A 228 -5.81 9.51 21.04
C ALA A 228 -5.64 10.64 20.01
N ARG A 229 -5.44 10.31 18.73
CA ARG A 229 -5.33 11.30 17.65
C ARG A 229 -6.60 12.11 17.48
N PHE A 230 -7.76 11.47 17.60
CA PHE A 230 -9.06 12.13 17.50
C PHE A 230 -9.25 13.21 18.58
N ASP A 231 -8.80 12.94 19.81
CA ASP A 231 -8.86 13.93 20.87
C ASP A 231 -8.02 15.17 20.55
N SER A 232 -6.77 14.99 20.11
CA SER A 232 -5.92 16.11 19.67
C SER A 232 -6.49 16.81 18.44
N TRP A 233 -7.06 16.07 17.48
CA TRP A 233 -7.66 16.64 16.28
C TRP A 233 -8.83 17.58 16.57
N LYS A 234 -9.67 17.23 17.56
CA LYS A 234 -10.76 18.10 18.03
C LYS A 234 -10.23 19.40 18.62
N GLU A 235 -9.14 19.35 19.37
CA GLU A 235 -8.51 20.53 19.96
C GLU A 235 -7.92 21.45 18.89
N GLU A 236 -7.27 20.88 17.86
CA GLU A 236 -6.67 21.62 16.75
C GLU A 236 -7.71 22.38 15.89
N ARG A 237 -8.88 21.78 15.63
CA ARG A 237 -9.88 22.32 14.69
C ARG A 237 -11.00 23.13 15.36
N GLY A 238 -11.20 22.95 16.67
CA GLY A 238 -12.27 23.58 17.44
C GLY A 238 -13.63 22.87 17.30
N LYS A 239 -14.59 23.22 18.17
CA LYS A 239 -15.90 22.56 18.26
C LYS A 239 -16.67 22.62 16.93
N GLY A 240 -17.16 21.47 16.46
CA GLY A 240 -18.03 21.34 15.29
C GLY A 240 -17.31 21.31 13.93
N LYS A 241 -15.97 21.28 13.90
CA LYS A 241 -15.15 21.20 12.67
C LYS A 241 -14.21 19.99 12.65
N SER A 242 -14.55 18.94 13.41
CA SER A 242 -13.74 17.72 13.59
C SER A 242 -13.82 16.76 12.40
N GLN A 243 -14.80 16.91 11.50
CA GLN A 243 -15.00 16.00 10.38
C GLN A 243 -13.96 16.16 9.26
N LEU A 244 -13.56 15.04 8.65
CA LEU A 244 -12.67 15.02 7.48
C LEU A 244 -13.48 15.32 6.22
N GLN A 245 -13.16 16.41 5.50
CA GLN A 245 -13.94 16.82 4.32
C GLN A 245 -13.39 16.28 3.01
N ASN A 246 -12.13 15.89 2.99
CA ASN A 246 -11.42 15.47 1.79
C ASN A 246 -10.20 14.62 2.15
N GLU A 247 -9.52 14.17 1.11
CA GLU A 247 -8.28 13.39 1.20
C GLU A 247 -7.16 14.09 1.97
N ASN A 248 -7.00 15.42 1.83
CA ASN A 248 -5.95 16.16 2.54
C ASN A 248 -6.22 16.23 4.04
N ASP A 249 -7.48 16.34 4.47
CA ASP A 249 -7.82 16.26 5.89
C ASP A 249 -7.48 14.86 6.44
N ALA A 250 -7.71 13.80 5.66
CA ALA A 250 -7.33 12.45 6.05
C ALA A 250 -5.80 12.29 6.17
N ASP A 251 -5.03 12.87 5.24
CA ASP A 251 -3.56 12.90 5.33
C ASP A 251 -3.07 13.65 6.57
N LEU A 252 -3.64 14.83 6.84
CA LEU A 252 -3.29 15.62 8.03
C LEU A 252 -3.63 14.87 9.32
N PHE A 253 -4.75 14.15 9.34
CA PHE A 253 -5.12 13.31 10.47
C PHE A 253 -4.09 12.18 10.68
N LEU A 254 -3.70 11.49 9.61
CA LEU A 254 -2.76 10.35 9.62
C LEU A 254 -1.28 10.75 9.59
N SER A 255 -0.95 12.03 9.51
CA SER A 255 0.45 12.51 9.36
C SER A 255 1.42 11.98 10.43
N LEU A 256 0.92 11.75 11.65
CA LEU A 256 1.70 11.20 12.78
C LEU A 256 1.54 9.69 12.95
N PHE A 257 0.75 9.03 12.09
CA PHE A 257 0.51 7.59 12.11
C PHE A 257 1.67 6.83 11.46
N TRP A 258 2.16 7.35 10.34
CA TRP A 258 3.14 6.65 9.53
C TRP A 258 4.50 6.59 10.23
N SER A 259 5.13 5.44 10.09
CA SER A 259 6.43 5.20 10.66
C SER A 259 7.51 6.05 9.96
N PRO A 260 8.69 6.25 10.58
CA PRO A 260 9.75 7.05 9.97
C PRO A 260 10.17 6.52 8.60
N CYS A 261 10.35 7.42 7.64
CA CYS A 261 10.76 7.10 6.26
C CYS A 261 9.77 6.24 5.46
N THR A 262 8.50 6.15 5.88
CA THR A 262 7.47 5.48 5.07
C THR A 262 7.28 6.20 3.74
N GLY A 263 7.35 5.44 2.64
CA GLY A 263 7.31 5.98 1.28
C GLY A 263 8.53 6.83 0.88
N ALA A 264 9.61 6.82 1.65
CA ALA A 264 10.81 7.63 1.43
C ALA A 264 12.11 6.85 1.64
N TRP A 265 13.24 7.45 1.24
CA TRP A 265 14.56 6.91 1.52
C TRP A 265 14.87 6.97 3.02
N TRP A 266 15.43 5.89 3.57
CA TRP A 266 15.79 5.86 4.98
C TRP A 266 16.95 6.81 5.29
N THR A 267 16.77 7.60 6.37
CA THR A 267 17.87 8.35 6.98
C THR A 267 18.86 7.40 7.65
N LYS A 268 20.12 7.82 7.80
CA LYS A 268 21.13 7.05 8.53
C LYS A 268 20.67 6.66 9.95
N ALA A 269 20.05 7.59 10.68
CA ALA A 269 19.58 7.34 12.04
C ALA A 269 18.52 6.24 12.11
N PHE A 270 17.58 6.23 11.16
CA PHE A 270 16.58 5.18 11.06
C PHE A 270 17.22 3.84 10.67
N ALA A 271 18.12 3.85 9.68
CA ALA A 271 18.83 2.67 9.23
C ALA A 271 19.67 2.02 10.35
N ASP A 272 20.37 2.82 11.16
CA ASP A 272 21.11 2.35 12.33
C ASP A 272 20.20 1.79 13.42
N SER A 273 18.97 2.31 13.55
CA SER A 273 17.97 1.77 14.48
C SER A 273 17.48 0.39 14.04
N VAL A 274 17.19 0.23 12.75
CA VAL A 274 16.84 -1.08 12.16
C VAL A 274 18.00 -2.06 12.33
N TYR A 275 19.24 -1.64 12.04
CA TYR A 275 20.43 -2.49 12.20
C TYR A 275 20.58 -3.05 13.63
N LYS A 276 20.32 -2.23 14.65
CA LYS A 276 20.37 -2.65 16.06
C LYS A 276 19.23 -3.61 16.43
N ALA A 277 18.07 -3.44 15.81
CA ALA A 277 16.89 -4.26 16.08
C ALA A 277 16.92 -5.62 15.36
N LEU A 278 17.71 -5.76 14.30
CA LEU A 278 17.88 -7.01 13.58
C LEU A 278 18.53 -8.10 14.46
N PRO A 279 17.98 -9.32 14.48
CA PRO A 279 18.50 -10.41 15.30
C PRO A 279 19.89 -10.87 14.81
N ASP A 280 20.69 -11.46 15.69
CA ASP A 280 21.89 -12.17 15.23
C ASP A 280 21.49 -13.48 14.56
N ASN A 281 22.05 -13.75 13.39
CA ASN A 281 21.73 -14.92 12.58
C ASN A 281 22.98 -15.36 11.79
N THR A 282 23.34 -16.63 11.90
CA THR A 282 24.50 -17.24 11.23
C THR A 282 24.11 -18.18 10.08
N ALA A 283 22.84 -18.18 9.68
CA ALA A 283 22.36 -18.97 8.56
C ALA A 283 23.05 -18.57 7.25
N LYS A 284 23.39 -19.57 6.44
CA LYS A 284 23.98 -19.35 5.09
C LYS A 284 23.05 -18.58 4.16
N GLN A 285 21.74 -18.64 4.40
CA GLN A 285 20.73 -17.90 3.65
C GLN A 285 19.74 -17.27 4.63
N ILE A 286 19.41 -16.01 4.38
CA ILE A 286 18.43 -15.24 5.14
C ILE A 286 17.29 -14.87 4.20
N CYS A 287 16.10 -15.36 4.51
CA CYS A 287 14.86 -15.09 3.79
C CYS A 287 14.09 -13.98 4.49
N VAL A 288 13.70 -12.96 3.73
CA VAL A 288 12.96 -11.81 4.23
C VAL A 288 11.68 -11.63 3.42
N TRP A 289 10.58 -11.31 4.08
CA TRP A 289 9.32 -10.97 3.42
C TRP A 289 8.96 -9.52 3.73
N ASN A 290 8.78 -8.70 2.70
CA ASN A 290 8.38 -7.29 2.81
C ASN A 290 7.07 -7.06 2.04
N PRO A 291 5.91 -7.38 2.64
CA PRO A 291 4.61 -7.07 2.06
C PRO A 291 4.31 -5.57 2.19
N GLY A 292 3.67 -4.99 1.17
CA GLY A 292 3.43 -3.55 1.10
C GLY A 292 4.70 -2.75 0.78
N CYS A 293 5.58 -3.28 -0.09
CA CYS A 293 6.87 -2.66 -0.38
C CYS A 293 6.79 -1.30 -1.10
N GLY A 294 5.60 -0.92 -1.57
CA GLY A 294 5.34 0.31 -2.30
C GLY A 294 6.23 0.40 -3.54
N LYS A 295 6.89 1.54 -3.72
CA LYS A 295 7.81 1.76 -4.84
C LYS A 295 9.18 1.07 -4.66
N GLY A 296 9.44 0.39 -3.54
CA GLY A 296 10.68 -0.33 -3.29
C GLY A 296 11.79 0.45 -2.57
N MET A 297 11.58 1.72 -2.22
CA MET A 297 12.57 2.51 -1.43
C MET A 297 12.86 1.84 -0.08
N GLU A 298 11.82 1.38 0.62
CA GLU A 298 11.98 0.65 1.89
C GLU A 298 12.75 -0.65 1.68
N THR A 299 12.39 -1.43 0.66
CA THR A 299 13.03 -2.71 0.34
C THR A 299 14.51 -2.56 0.03
N TYR A 300 14.90 -1.58 -0.77
CA TYR A 300 16.31 -1.32 -1.06
C TYR A 300 17.08 -0.87 0.17
N SER A 301 16.48 -0.02 1.00
CA SER A 301 17.07 0.42 2.27
C SER A 301 17.28 -0.75 3.22
N LEU A 302 16.27 -1.60 3.35
CA LEU A 302 16.34 -2.84 4.11
C LEU A 302 17.42 -3.77 3.56
N ALA A 303 17.50 -3.97 2.25
CA ALA A 303 18.52 -4.81 1.61
C ALA A 303 19.95 -4.34 1.91
N CYS A 304 20.20 -3.02 1.87
CA CYS A 304 21.50 -2.45 2.23
C CYS A 304 21.87 -2.74 3.69
N ILE A 305 20.92 -2.59 4.61
CA ILE A 305 21.15 -2.85 6.04
C ILE A 305 21.31 -4.33 6.33
N LEU A 306 20.55 -5.20 5.67
CA LEU A 306 20.71 -6.65 5.77
C LEU A 306 22.08 -7.09 5.24
N ARG A 307 22.53 -6.54 4.11
CA ARG A 307 23.86 -6.84 3.57
C ARG A 307 24.97 -6.39 4.52
N LYS A 308 24.81 -5.24 5.18
CA LYS A 308 25.73 -4.77 6.23
C LYS A 308 25.74 -5.69 7.45
N LYS A 309 24.57 -6.17 7.91
CA LYS A 309 24.42 -7.00 9.10
C LYS A 309 24.86 -8.46 8.87
N TYR A 310 24.64 -8.98 7.67
CA TYR A 310 24.90 -10.37 7.29
C TYR A 310 25.73 -10.46 6.00
N PRO A 311 27.00 -10.02 6.02
CA PRO A 311 27.83 -9.91 4.82
C PRO A 311 28.02 -11.25 4.10
N GLU A 312 28.18 -12.34 4.85
CA GLU A 312 28.44 -13.69 4.32
C GLU A 312 27.18 -14.47 3.94
N ALA A 313 25.99 -13.97 4.29
CA ALA A 313 24.74 -14.67 4.03
C ALA A 313 24.22 -14.39 2.61
N ARG A 314 23.63 -15.40 1.98
CA ARG A 314 22.81 -15.19 0.79
C ARG A 314 21.48 -14.57 1.19
N LEU A 315 21.22 -13.34 0.76
CA LEU A 315 19.95 -12.66 1.03
C LEU A 315 18.90 -13.04 -0.02
N ARG A 316 17.66 -13.28 0.41
CA ARG A 316 16.48 -13.44 -0.46
C ARG A 316 15.32 -12.64 0.12
N ILE A 317 14.97 -11.54 -0.52
CA ILE A 317 13.95 -10.60 -0.07
C ILE A 317 12.76 -10.70 -1.02
N TYR A 318 11.65 -11.23 -0.54
CA TYR A 318 10.37 -11.26 -1.25
C TYR A 318 9.65 -9.94 -0.99
N ALA A 319 9.75 -9.00 -1.92
CA ALA A 319 9.16 -7.67 -1.81
C ALA A 319 7.88 -7.61 -2.63
N GLN A 320 6.76 -7.42 -1.95
CA GLN A 320 5.44 -7.67 -2.54
C GLN A 320 4.51 -6.48 -2.37
N ASP A 321 3.72 -6.19 -3.40
CA ASP A 321 2.70 -5.15 -3.34
C ASP A 321 1.51 -5.47 -4.27
N ILE A 322 0.37 -4.84 -4.01
CA ILE A 322 -0.82 -4.88 -4.87
C ILE A 322 -0.74 -3.85 -6.01
N ASP A 323 0.17 -2.87 -5.92
CA ASP A 323 0.45 -1.98 -7.03
C ASP A 323 1.49 -2.59 -7.96
N LEU A 324 1.02 -3.22 -9.05
CA LEU A 324 1.89 -3.80 -10.08
C LEU A 324 2.92 -2.77 -10.58
N LEU A 325 2.46 -1.56 -10.87
CA LEU A 325 3.30 -0.57 -11.55
C LEU A 325 4.48 -0.20 -10.64
N SER A 326 4.22 -0.08 -9.34
CA SER A 326 5.25 0.15 -8.34
C SER A 326 6.28 -1.00 -8.30
N VAL A 327 5.85 -2.26 -8.18
CA VAL A 327 6.78 -3.41 -8.12
C VAL A 327 7.52 -3.65 -9.44
N SER A 328 6.91 -3.36 -10.60
CA SER A 328 7.54 -3.52 -11.91
C SER A 328 8.61 -2.45 -12.17
N ASN A 329 8.40 -1.24 -11.64
CA ASN A 329 9.33 -0.12 -11.81
C ASN A 329 10.41 -0.07 -10.71
N ALA A 330 10.19 -0.69 -9.56
CA ALA A 330 11.15 -0.70 -8.46
C ALA A 330 12.56 -1.17 -8.89
N PRO A 331 12.75 -2.25 -9.69
CA PRO A 331 14.06 -2.66 -10.19
C PRO A 331 14.79 -1.61 -11.05
N LEU A 332 14.04 -0.71 -11.68
CA LEU A 332 14.54 0.32 -12.58
C LEU A 332 14.88 1.63 -11.86
N MET A 333 14.60 1.71 -10.57
CA MET A 333 14.76 2.91 -9.75
C MET A 333 16.20 3.46 -9.79
N SER A 334 16.30 4.77 -9.98
CA SER A 334 17.51 5.55 -9.75
C SER A 334 17.50 6.14 -8.34
N VAL A 335 18.70 6.32 -7.79
CA VAL A 335 18.90 6.94 -6.48
C VAL A 335 19.29 8.41 -6.71
N PRO A 336 18.55 9.39 -6.15
CA PRO A 336 18.90 10.79 -6.29
C PRO A 336 20.27 11.10 -5.69
N ASP A 337 21.03 12.04 -6.28
CA ASP A 337 22.37 12.42 -5.82
C ASP A 337 22.41 12.82 -4.33
N ALA A 338 21.38 13.52 -3.85
CA ALA A 338 21.26 13.94 -2.45
C ALA A 338 21.16 12.76 -1.46
N VAL A 339 20.66 11.61 -1.92
CA VAL A 339 20.54 10.38 -1.14
C VAL A 339 21.79 9.51 -1.31
N ALA A 340 22.38 9.53 -2.52
CA ALA A 340 23.51 8.70 -2.88
C ALA A 340 24.78 8.98 -2.06
N SER A 341 24.95 10.21 -1.56
CA SER A 341 26.12 10.64 -0.77
C SER A 341 26.06 10.29 0.72
N ASP A 342 24.93 9.79 1.24
CA ASP A 342 24.80 9.40 2.66
C ASP A 342 25.31 7.96 2.87
N TRP A 343 24.70 7.22 3.80
CA TRP A 343 25.09 5.86 4.16
C TRP A 343 24.87 4.81 3.06
N TYR A 344 24.19 5.15 1.96
CA TYR A 344 23.98 4.27 0.81
C TYR A 344 25.21 4.11 -0.06
N ALA A 345 26.18 5.03 -0.03
CA ALA A 345 27.30 5.07 -0.96
C ALA A 345 28.02 3.71 -1.19
N PRO A 346 28.25 2.85 -0.17
CA PRO A 346 28.87 1.53 -0.38
C PRO A 346 28.04 0.54 -1.22
N PHE A 347 26.74 0.80 -1.38
CA PHE A 347 25.78 -0.06 -2.05
C PHE A 347 25.34 0.49 -3.42
N LEU A 348 25.97 1.56 -3.89
CA LEU A 348 25.61 2.24 -5.13
C LEU A 348 26.72 2.15 -6.18
N THR A 349 26.29 2.22 -7.43
CA THR A 349 27.14 2.36 -8.62
C THR A 349 26.61 3.49 -9.49
N LYS A 350 27.52 4.21 -10.14
CA LYS A 350 27.14 5.30 -11.05
C LYS A 350 26.99 4.77 -12.46
N LYS A 351 25.82 4.99 -13.07
CA LYS A 351 25.53 4.64 -14.46
C LYS A 351 26.24 5.60 -15.42
N ALA A 352 26.33 5.21 -16.70
CA ALA A 352 26.92 6.04 -17.76
C ALA A 352 26.18 7.38 -17.98
N ASN A 353 24.87 7.42 -17.70
CA ASN A 353 24.06 8.64 -17.75
C ASN A 353 24.24 9.56 -16.53
N GLY A 354 25.12 9.20 -15.59
CA GLY A 354 25.42 9.99 -14.40
C GLY A 354 24.54 9.68 -13.19
N GLU A 355 23.47 8.89 -13.32
CA GLU A 355 22.58 8.54 -12.21
C GLU A 355 23.16 7.44 -11.32
N TYR A 356 22.79 7.42 -10.04
CA TYR A 356 23.12 6.32 -9.15
C TYR A 356 22.08 5.20 -9.21
N THR A 357 22.55 3.97 -9.03
CA THR A 357 21.70 2.78 -8.89
C THR A 357 22.36 1.77 -7.96
N PHE A 358 21.56 0.91 -7.35
CA PHE A 358 22.08 -0.12 -6.45
C PHE A 358 23.00 -1.10 -7.17
N THR A 359 24.00 -1.61 -6.44
CA THR A 359 24.90 -2.66 -6.90
C THR A 359 24.11 -3.91 -7.31
N GLN A 360 24.68 -4.71 -8.22
CA GLN A 360 24.01 -5.90 -8.71
C GLN A 360 23.73 -6.91 -7.57
N ASP A 361 24.65 -7.04 -6.61
CA ASP A 361 24.46 -7.89 -5.42
C ASP A 361 23.21 -7.50 -4.60
N VAL A 362 22.97 -6.20 -4.39
CA VAL A 362 21.76 -5.74 -3.69
C VAL A 362 20.52 -6.03 -4.53
N LYS A 363 20.57 -5.75 -5.84
CA LYS A 363 19.43 -6.01 -6.75
C LYS A 363 19.07 -7.49 -6.84
N ASP A 364 20.07 -8.36 -6.98
CA ASP A 364 19.88 -9.82 -7.11
C ASP A 364 19.35 -10.45 -5.81
N SER A 365 19.45 -9.76 -4.68
CA SER A 365 18.88 -10.21 -3.41
C SER A 365 17.37 -9.98 -3.29
N ILE A 366 16.77 -9.18 -4.18
CA ILE A 366 15.37 -8.74 -4.09
C ILE A 366 14.54 -9.33 -5.23
N MET A 367 13.38 -9.88 -4.88
CA MET A 367 12.36 -10.31 -5.81
C MET A 367 11.14 -9.41 -5.62
N PHE A 368 10.95 -8.44 -6.52
CA PHE A 368 9.75 -7.61 -6.57
C PHE A 368 8.63 -8.35 -7.30
N GLU A 369 7.51 -8.57 -6.62
CA GLU A 369 6.40 -9.37 -7.12
C GLU A 369 5.06 -8.69 -6.82
N TYR A 370 4.10 -8.81 -7.73
CA TYR A 370 2.73 -8.48 -7.38
C TYR A 370 2.17 -9.58 -6.49
N HIS A 371 1.64 -9.21 -5.33
CA HIS A 371 0.93 -10.13 -4.47
C HIS A 371 0.03 -9.37 -3.49
N ASP A 372 -1.22 -9.81 -3.38
CA ASP A 372 -2.12 -9.41 -2.30
C ASP A 372 -1.86 -10.30 -1.09
N CYS A 373 -1.26 -9.73 -0.03
CA CYS A 373 -0.88 -10.46 1.17
C CYS A 373 -2.07 -11.06 1.94
N GLN A 374 -3.31 -10.64 1.63
CA GLN A 374 -4.52 -11.28 2.18
C GLN A 374 -4.71 -12.72 1.66
N HIS A 375 -3.95 -13.12 0.64
CA HIS A 375 -3.95 -14.46 0.09
C HIS A 375 -2.65 -15.18 0.42
N THR A 376 -2.72 -16.48 0.64
CA THR A 376 -1.52 -17.28 0.92
C THR A 376 -0.62 -17.35 -0.31
N ASN A 377 0.69 -17.27 -0.06
CA ASN A 377 1.75 -17.40 -1.06
C ASN A 377 2.71 -18.54 -0.69
N PRO A 378 3.18 -19.38 -1.63
CA PRO A 378 4.26 -20.34 -1.38
C PRO A 378 5.62 -19.65 -1.13
N LEU A 379 5.76 -19.00 0.02
CA LEU A 379 7.04 -18.51 0.52
C LEU A 379 7.76 -19.60 1.32
N PRO A 380 9.11 -19.67 1.28
CA PRO A 380 9.87 -20.52 2.18
C PRO A 380 9.77 -20.01 3.62
N GLY A 381 10.33 -20.76 4.58
CA GLY A 381 10.47 -20.26 5.95
C GLY A 381 11.21 -18.92 5.99
N ILE A 382 10.63 -17.95 6.69
CA ILE A 382 11.05 -16.55 6.73
C ILE A 382 11.81 -16.26 8.03
N ASP A 383 12.98 -15.63 7.92
CA ASP A 383 13.76 -15.16 9.06
C ASP A 383 13.27 -13.79 9.55
N ILE A 384 12.91 -12.90 8.62
CA ILE A 384 12.47 -11.53 8.92
C ILE A 384 11.22 -11.19 8.11
N ILE A 385 10.14 -10.83 8.77
CA ILE A 385 8.97 -10.21 8.13
C ILE A 385 9.07 -8.71 8.40
N PHE A 386 8.98 -7.89 7.36
CA PHE A 386 9.07 -6.44 7.42
C PHE A 386 7.80 -5.86 6.81
N ALA A 387 6.75 -5.69 7.63
CA ALA A 387 5.39 -5.35 7.22
C ALA A 387 4.95 -4.04 7.88
N ARG A 388 5.73 -2.97 7.65
CA ARG A 388 5.47 -1.67 8.28
C ARG A 388 4.33 -0.95 7.58
N ASP A 389 3.40 -0.42 8.37
CA ASP A 389 2.34 0.50 7.93
C ASP A 389 1.36 -0.09 6.88
N VAL A 390 1.39 -1.41 6.68
CA VAL A 390 0.55 -2.10 5.68
C VAL A 390 -0.70 -2.72 6.31
N LEU A 391 -0.63 -3.20 7.55
CA LEU A 391 -1.73 -3.92 8.19
C LEU A 391 -2.95 -3.01 8.40
N SER A 392 -2.71 -1.75 8.71
CA SER A 392 -3.78 -0.73 8.87
C SER A 392 -4.50 -0.39 7.57
N LEU A 393 -3.97 -0.79 6.41
CA LEU A 393 -4.61 -0.61 5.09
C LEU A 393 -5.51 -1.80 4.71
N LEU A 394 -5.53 -2.85 5.52
CA LEU A 394 -6.31 -4.07 5.28
C LEU A 394 -7.61 -4.06 6.10
N PRO A 395 -8.68 -4.70 5.60
CA PRO A 395 -9.84 -5.00 6.45
C PRO A 395 -9.43 -5.94 7.59
N GLN A 396 -10.19 -5.95 8.69
CA GLN A 396 -9.89 -6.78 9.87
C GLN A 396 -9.68 -8.26 9.53
N SER A 397 -10.53 -8.85 8.68
CA SER A 397 -10.36 -10.25 8.24
C SER A 397 -9.06 -10.47 7.45
N GLY A 398 -8.61 -9.45 6.71
CA GLY A 398 -7.34 -9.47 5.98
C GLY A 398 -6.16 -9.39 6.93
N GLN A 399 -6.24 -8.56 7.98
CA GLN A 399 -5.24 -8.50 9.04
C GLN A 399 -5.09 -9.85 9.76
N GLU A 400 -6.21 -10.47 10.13
CA GLU A 400 -6.23 -11.79 10.78
C GLU A 400 -5.60 -12.86 9.88
N ALA A 401 -5.93 -12.87 8.58
CA ALA A 401 -5.34 -13.79 7.62
C ALA A 401 -3.83 -13.58 7.45
N VAL A 402 -3.38 -12.33 7.32
CA VAL A 402 -1.96 -11.99 7.17
C VAL A 402 -1.17 -12.34 8.43
N ILE A 403 -1.70 -12.06 9.62
CA ILE A 403 -1.04 -12.40 10.89
C ILE A 403 -0.94 -13.92 11.09
N ALA A 404 -1.97 -14.67 10.69
CA ALA A 404 -1.90 -16.13 10.68
C ALA A 404 -0.81 -16.64 9.73
N ASP A 405 -0.70 -16.03 8.55
CA ASP A 405 0.34 -16.37 7.57
C ASP A 405 1.75 -15.99 8.04
N PHE A 406 1.87 -14.90 8.83
CA PHE A 406 3.11 -14.57 9.53
C PHE A 406 3.51 -15.69 10.50
N ASP A 407 2.57 -16.22 11.29
CA ASP A 407 2.86 -17.31 12.22
C ASP A 407 3.26 -18.60 11.49
N GLU A 408 2.58 -18.95 10.40
CA GLU A 408 2.93 -20.13 9.61
C GLU A 408 4.35 -20.02 9.02
N LYS A 409 4.71 -18.86 8.46
CA LYS A 409 5.95 -18.68 7.70
C LYS A 409 7.16 -18.31 8.54
N LEU A 410 6.97 -17.66 9.68
CA LEU A 410 8.08 -17.17 10.48
C LEU A 410 8.82 -18.35 11.16
N LYS A 411 10.13 -18.41 10.97
CA LYS A 411 11.01 -19.35 11.66
C LYS A 411 10.98 -19.12 13.18
N ALA A 412 11.35 -20.14 13.94
CA ALA A 412 11.31 -20.11 15.41
C ALA A 412 12.14 -18.96 16.03
N ASN A 413 13.26 -18.56 15.41
CA ASN A 413 14.10 -17.43 15.80
C ASN A 413 13.87 -16.17 14.96
N GLY A 414 12.80 -16.15 14.15
CA GLY A 414 12.50 -15.04 13.26
C GLY A 414 11.96 -13.82 13.99
N SER A 415 11.91 -12.69 13.29
CA SER A 415 11.39 -11.43 13.81
C SER A 415 10.43 -10.76 12.83
N ILE A 416 9.40 -10.10 13.34
CA ILE A 416 8.43 -9.31 12.56
C ILE A 416 8.60 -7.85 12.93
N PHE A 417 8.69 -6.98 11.93
CA PHE A 417 8.67 -5.53 12.08
C PHE A 417 7.36 -5.01 11.52
N VAL A 418 6.62 -4.23 12.31
CA VAL A 418 5.35 -3.58 11.91
C VAL A 418 5.44 -2.07 12.12
N GLY A 419 4.41 -1.33 11.72
CA GLY A 419 4.37 0.12 11.89
C GLY A 419 4.48 0.55 13.36
N GLU A 420 5.07 1.72 13.63
CA GLU A 420 5.22 2.33 14.97
C GLU A 420 3.87 2.43 15.69
N ASN A 421 2.80 2.70 14.94
CA ASN A 421 1.44 2.84 15.46
C ASN A 421 0.55 1.62 15.18
N GLU A 422 1.17 0.49 14.85
CA GLU A 422 0.51 -0.81 14.67
C GLU A 422 0.90 -1.74 15.82
N THR A 423 -0.07 -2.33 16.49
CA THR A 423 0.15 -3.27 17.59
C THR A 423 -0.52 -4.60 17.25
N LEU A 424 0.24 -5.69 17.20
CA LEU A 424 -0.36 -7.00 16.93
C LEU A 424 -1.32 -7.41 18.06
N PRO A 425 -2.50 -8.00 17.76
CA PRO A 425 -3.47 -8.37 18.79
C PRO A 425 -2.90 -9.32 19.84
N VAL A 426 -3.34 -9.16 21.09
CA VAL A 426 -3.05 -10.09 22.18
C VAL A 426 -3.60 -11.47 21.81
N GLY A 427 -2.78 -12.52 21.94
CA GLY A 427 -3.14 -13.88 21.54
C GLY A 427 -2.74 -14.27 20.11
N SER A 428 -2.11 -13.37 19.35
CA SER A 428 -1.55 -13.66 18.01
C SER A 428 -0.35 -14.62 18.01
N GLY A 429 0.08 -15.14 19.17
CA GLY A 429 1.25 -16.01 19.28
C GLY A 429 2.60 -15.27 19.27
N PHE A 430 2.58 -13.93 19.18
CA PHE A 430 3.78 -13.10 19.15
C PHE A 430 3.97 -12.28 20.43
N VAL A 431 5.24 -12.05 20.78
CA VAL A 431 5.66 -11.21 21.90
C VAL A 431 6.35 -9.97 21.37
N GLU A 432 5.83 -8.81 21.74
CA GLU A 432 6.40 -7.50 21.40
C GLU A 432 7.71 -7.24 22.16
N LYS A 433 8.67 -6.65 21.45
CA LYS A 433 9.89 -6.04 21.98
C LYS A 433 10.08 -4.69 21.30
N THR A 434 10.01 -3.64 22.08
CA THR A 434 10.27 -2.29 21.59
C THR A 434 11.78 -2.03 21.59
N ILE A 435 12.35 -1.71 20.43
CA ILE A 435 13.78 -1.37 20.28
C ILE A 435 13.86 0.05 19.72
N GLY A 436 14.02 1.02 20.62
CA GLY A 436 13.91 2.44 20.26
C GLY A 436 12.48 2.77 19.84
N ALA A 437 12.30 3.27 18.62
CA ALA A 437 10.97 3.55 18.03
C ALA A 437 10.42 2.39 17.19
N LEU A 438 11.15 1.28 17.07
CA LEU A 438 10.73 0.12 16.29
C LEU A 438 9.96 -0.87 17.16
N LYS A 439 8.82 -1.33 16.66
CA LYS A 439 8.09 -2.46 17.22
C LYS A 439 8.53 -3.74 16.51
N VAL A 440 9.13 -4.63 17.28
CA VAL A 440 9.62 -5.94 16.81
C VAL A 440 8.88 -7.03 17.55
N TYR A 441 8.43 -8.05 16.83
CA TYR A 441 7.73 -9.19 17.41
C TYR A 441 8.50 -10.48 17.15
N THR A 442 8.50 -11.37 18.13
CA THR A 442 9.08 -12.73 18.01
C THR A 442 8.04 -13.76 18.46
N LYS A 443 8.12 -15.00 17.97
CA LYS A 443 7.23 -16.08 18.45
C LYS A 443 7.32 -16.24 19.96
N ASN A 444 6.16 -16.45 20.59
CA ASN A 444 6.11 -16.88 21.97
C ASN A 444 6.68 -18.30 22.05
N LYS A 445 7.64 -18.52 22.96
CA LYS A 445 8.35 -19.80 23.08
C LYS A 445 7.52 -20.86 23.79
#